data_AF-A0A931FUG1-F1
#
_entry.id   AF-A0A931FUG1-F1
#
_cell.length_a   1.000
_cell.length_b   1.000
_cell.length_c   1.000
_cell.angle_alpha   90.00
_cell.angle_beta   90.00
_cell.angle_gamma   90.00
#
_symmetry.space_group_name_H-M   'P 1'
#
loop_
_entity.id
_entity.type
_entity.pdbx_description
1 polymer ?
#
loop_
_entity_poly.entity_id
_entity_poly.type
_entity_poly.pdbx_seq_one_letter_code
_entity_poly.pdbx_strand_id
1 'polypeptide(L)'
;MPIMENLIAHLFLARELAHRAHLQTRSFAQHVALGDFYGAIGDRADAIAEAYQGRFGVLLSVPMLTGNPDAPIIDTLRAHVEWISSQRYVAVSRDETAIQNLIDEAVGAYLSTIYKLQFLA
;
A
#
# COMPACT_ATOMS: atom_id res chain seq x y z
N MET A 1 10.10 -16.76 0.65
CA MET A 1 9.41 -16.00 -0.41
C MET A 1 10.15 -14.68 -0.54
N PRO A 2 10.47 -14.19 -1.74
CA PRO A 2 11.20 -12.94 -1.87
C PRO A 2 10.30 -11.78 -1.43
N ILE A 3 10.92 -10.76 -0.84
CA ILE A 3 10.22 -9.80 0.03
C ILE A 3 9.57 -8.68 -0.79
N MET A 4 10.07 -8.43 -2.01
CA MET A 4 9.46 -7.46 -2.93
C MET A 4 8.07 -7.90 -3.40
N GLU A 5 7.89 -9.17 -3.80
CA GLU A 5 6.58 -9.67 -4.21
C GLU A 5 5.55 -9.51 -3.09
N ASN A 6 5.95 -9.78 -1.85
CA ASN A 6 5.08 -9.58 -0.69
C ASN A 6 4.76 -8.10 -0.47
N LEU A 7 5.71 -7.19 -0.69
CA LEU A 7 5.47 -5.76 -0.56
C LEU A 7 4.41 -5.29 -1.55
N ILE A 8 4.57 -5.65 -2.83
CA ILE A 8 3.58 -5.33 -3.87
C ILE A 8 2.22 -5.97 -3.53
N ALA A 9 2.21 -7.21 -3.06
CA ALA A 9 0.98 -7.90 -2.68
C ALA A 9 0.24 -7.21 -1.50
N HIS A 10 0.95 -6.64 -0.53
CA HIS A 10 0.34 -5.85 0.55
C HIS A 10 -0.29 -4.55 0.03
N LEU A 11 0.31 -3.90 -0.98
CA LEU A 11 -0.27 -2.71 -1.61
C LEU A 11 -1.56 -3.05 -2.37
N PHE A 12 -1.58 -4.17 -3.10
CA PHE A 12 -2.79 -4.65 -3.76
C PHE A 12 -3.88 -5.07 -2.78
N LEU A 13 -3.50 -5.72 -1.67
CA LEU A 13 -4.45 -6.03 -0.60
C LEU A 13 -5.05 -4.75 0.00
N ALA A 14 -4.23 -3.71 0.23
CA ALA A 14 -4.71 -2.43 0.74
C ALA A 14 -5.71 -1.76 -0.20
N ARG A 15 -5.42 -1.78 -1.51
CA ARG A 15 -6.34 -1.29 -2.55
C ARG A 15 -7.70 -1.98 -2.45
N GLU A 16 -7.71 -3.31 -2.41
CA GLU A 16 -8.94 -4.10 -2.36
C GLU A 16 -9.75 -3.80 -1.09
N LEU A 17 -9.11 -3.84 0.08
CA LEU A 17 -9.79 -3.59 1.35
C LEU A 17 -10.32 -2.15 1.44
N ALA A 18 -9.54 -1.16 0.99
CA ALA A 18 -9.97 0.23 0.98
C ALA A 18 -11.12 0.49 0.01
N HIS A 19 -11.11 -0.15 -1.16
CA HIS A 19 -12.18 -0.01 -2.14
C HIS A 19 -13.50 -0.61 -1.62
N ARG A 20 -13.44 -1.75 -0.93
CA ARG A 20 -14.63 -2.32 -0.25
C ARG A 20 -15.13 -1.40 0.85
N ALA A 21 -14.24 -0.90 1.71
CA ALA A 21 -14.60 0.03 2.79
C ALA A 21 -15.17 1.36 2.27
N HIS A 22 -14.68 1.85 1.13
CA HIS A 22 -15.20 3.03 0.42
C HIS A 22 -16.68 2.90 0.05
N LEU A 23 -17.12 1.71 -0.35
CA LEU A 23 -18.52 1.45 -0.72
C LEU A 23 -19.43 1.15 0.48
N GLN A 24 -18.84 0.79 1.63
CA GLN A 24 -19.59 0.42 2.84
C GLN A 24 -19.83 1.59 3.80
N THR A 25 -19.09 2.69 3.66
CA THR A 25 -19.22 3.83 4.57
C THR A 25 -20.46 4.69 4.30
N ARG A 26 -20.97 5.31 5.37
CA ARG A 26 -22.00 6.36 5.32
C ARG A 26 -21.44 7.77 5.52
N SER A 27 -20.14 7.91 5.80
CA SER A 27 -19.46 9.20 5.92
C SER A 27 -18.95 9.65 4.55
N PHE A 28 -19.36 10.84 4.12
CA PHE A 28 -18.87 11.44 2.88
C PHE A 28 -17.35 11.64 2.92
N ALA A 29 -16.82 12.12 4.04
CA ALA A 29 -15.39 12.35 4.20
C ALA A 29 -14.58 11.04 4.13
N GLN A 30 -15.09 9.97 4.77
CA GLN A 30 -14.49 8.64 4.66
C GLN A 30 -14.54 8.11 3.21
N HIS A 31 -15.69 8.27 2.54
CA HIS A 31 -15.87 7.82 1.16
C HIS A 31 -14.84 8.46 0.22
N VAL A 32 -14.70 9.78 0.27
CA VAL A 32 -13.71 10.51 -0.55
C VAL A 32 -12.28 10.11 -0.18
N ALA A 33 -11.94 10.04 1.10
CA ALA A 33 -10.59 9.69 1.54
C ALA A 33 -10.14 8.30 1.07
N LEU A 34 -11.01 7.29 1.21
CA LEU A 34 -10.73 5.93 0.72
C LEU A 34 -10.75 5.86 -0.80
N GLY A 35 -11.59 6.67 -1.45
CA GLY A 35 -11.66 6.85 -2.91
C GLY A 35 -10.32 7.25 -3.51
N ASP A 36 -9.75 8.34 -2.98
CA ASP A 36 -8.42 8.82 -3.37
C ASP A 36 -7.35 7.74 -3.15
N PHE A 37 -7.43 7.05 -2.00
CA PHE A 37 -6.41 6.08 -1.60
C PHE A 37 -6.35 4.85 -2.50
N TYR A 38 -7.48 4.18 -2.76
CA TYR A 38 -7.46 2.94 -3.54
C TYR A 38 -7.06 3.18 -5.00
N GLY A 39 -7.33 4.37 -5.54
CA GLY A 39 -6.82 4.80 -6.84
C GLY A 39 -5.31 4.97 -6.80
N ALA A 40 -4.81 5.81 -5.90
CA ALA A 40 -3.39 6.13 -5.82
C ALA A 40 -2.50 4.93 -5.49
N ILE A 41 -2.92 4.05 -4.58
CA ILE A 41 -2.04 2.97 -4.10
C ILE A 41 -1.77 1.89 -5.15
N GLY A 42 -2.70 1.71 -6.11
CA GLY A 42 -2.49 0.85 -7.27
C GLY A 42 -1.35 1.37 -8.14
N ASP A 43 -1.41 2.66 -8.52
CA ASP A 43 -0.38 3.29 -9.34
C ASP A 43 1.00 3.25 -8.68
N ARG A 44 1.05 3.40 -7.34
CA ARG A 44 2.31 3.28 -6.59
C ARG A 44 2.85 1.85 -6.61
N ALA A 45 1.98 0.84 -6.52
CA ALA A 45 2.40 -0.55 -6.59
C ALA A 45 3.02 -0.89 -7.95
N ASP A 46 2.40 -0.44 -9.04
CA ASP A 46 2.91 -0.64 -10.40
C ASP A 46 4.27 0.05 -10.57
N ALA A 47 4.40 1.32 -10.15
CA ALA A 47 5.66 2.05 -10.25
C ALA A 47 6.82 1.36 -9.49
N ILE A 48 6.57 0.84 -8.28
CA ILE A 48 7.59 0.11 -7.51
C ILE A 48 7.95 -1.21 -8.20
N ALA A 49 6.96 -1.97 -8.65
CA ALA A 49 7.16 -3.24 -9.32
C ALA A 49 7.97 -3.07 -10.62
N GLU A 50 7.58 -2.13 -11.47
CA GLU A 50 8.26 -1.83 -12.74
C GLU A 50 9.69 -1.34 -12.51
N ALA A 51 9.91 -0.43 -11.56
CA ALA A 51 11.25 0.05 -11.24
C ALA A 51 12.15 -1.09 -10.74
N TYR A 52 11.64 -1.97 -9.87
CA TYR A 52 12.39 -3.12 -9.38
C TYR A 52 12.72 -4.11 -10.51
N GLN A 53 11.71 -4.49 -11.31
CA GLN A 53 11.92 -5.41 -12.45
C GLN A 53 12.91 -4.84 -13.46
N GLY A 54 12.83 -3.54 -13.78
CA GLY A 54 13.77 -2.86 -14.66
C GLY A 54 15.18 -2.75 -14.10
N ARG A 55 15.33 -2.52 -12.79
CA ARG A 55 16.63 -2.38 -12.11
C ARG A 55 17.41 -3.69 -12.04
N PHE A 56 16.72 -4.81 -11.81
CA PHE A 56 17.32 -6.11 -11.55
C PHE A 56 17.15 -7.12 -12.69
N GLY A 57 16.36 -6.81 -13.73
CA GLY A 57 16.14 -7.70 -14.87
C GLY A 57 15.39 -8.99 -14.51
N VAL A 58 14.43 -8.89 -13.58
CA VAL A 58 13.64 -10.03 -13.08
C VAL A 58 12.15 -9.80 -13.31
N LEU A 59 11.36 -10.88 -13.28
CA LEU A 59 9.90 -10.82 -13.25
C LEU A 59 9.40 -11.22 -11.87
N LEU A 60 8.49 -10.43 -11.31
CA LEU A 60 7.88 -10.68 -10.01
C LEU A 60 6.69 -11.63 -10.13
N SER A 61 6.61 -12.62 -9.25
CA SER A 61 5.44 -13.47 -9.11
C SER A 61 4.63 -13.04 -7.87
N VAL A 62 3.87 -11.96 -8.01
CA VAL A 62 3.13 -11.33 -6.89
C VAL A 62 2.03 -12.28 -6.38
N PRO A 63 2.06 -12.71 -5.10
CA PRO A 63 1.05 -13.59 -4.54
C PRO A 63 -0.26 -12.84 -4.25
N MET A 64 -1.36 -13.60 -4.18
CA MET A 64 -2.59 -13.10 -3.57
C MET A 64 -2.51 -13.23 -2.05
N LEU A 65 -2.90 -12.18 -1.34
CA LEU A 65 -3.02 -12.18 0.12
C LEU A 65 -4.48 -12.16 0.54
N THR A 66 -4.76 -12.74 1.71
CA THR A 66 -6.08 -12.67 2.35
C THR A 66 -6.01 -11.69 3.51
N GLY A 67 -6.83 -10.64 3.44
CA GLY A 67 -7.02 -9.71 4.55
C GLY A 67 -8.13 -10.16 5.51
N ASN A 68 -8.20 -9.52 6.68
CA ASN A 68 -9.34 -9.65 7.57
C ASN A 68 -10.43 -8.65 7.13
N PRO A 69 -11.56 -9.10 6.57
CA PRO A 69 -12.63 -8.20 6.10
C PRO A 69 -13.37 -7.49 7.24
N ASP A 70 -13.27 -8.00 8.47
CA ASP A 70 -13.97 -7.45 9.64
C ASP A 70 -13.13 -6.42 10.41
N ALA A 71 -11.84 -6.27 10.06
CA ALA A 71 -10.97 -5.30 10.70
C ALA A 71 -11.33 -3.86 10.26
N PRO A 72 -11.34 -2.88 11.17
CA PRO A 72 -11.45 -1.48 10.78
C PRO A 72 -10.38 -1.10 9.77
N ILE A 73 -10.78 -0.42 8.69
CA ILE A 73 -9.87 -0.09 7.59
C ILE A 73 -8.66 0.72 8.07
N ILE A 74 -8.86 1.68 8.98
CA ILE A 74 -7.77 2.51 9.52
C ILE A 74 -6.70 1.67 10.24
N ASP A 75 -7.11 0.63 10.98
CA ASP A 75 -6.19 -0.24 11.70
C ASP A 75 -5.39 -1.12 10.73
N THR A 76 -6.05 -1.57 9.65
CA THR A 76 -5.37 -2.30 8.57
C THR A 76 -4.31 -1.42 7.88
N LEU A 77 -4.65 -0.17 7.56
CA LEU A 77 -3.71 0.77 6.94
C LEU A 77 -2.51 1.06 7.86
N ARG A 78 -2.72 1.19 9.17
CA ARG A 78 -1.63 1.35 10.15
C ARG A 78 -0.72 0.13 10.20
N ALA A 79 -1.30 -1.06 10.29
CA ALA A 79 -0.53 -2.30 10.29
C ALA A 79 0.29 -2.46 9.01
N HIS A 80 -0.24 -2.05 7.86
CA HIS A 80 0.50 -2.05 6.59
C HIS A 80 1.69 -1.09 6.62
N VAL A 81 1.54 0.12 7.16
CA VAL A 81 2.66 1.08 7.28
C VAL A 81 3.79 0.50 8.15
N GLU A 82 3.45 -0.10 9.28
CA GLU A 82 4.42 -0.76 10.17
C GLU A 82 5.14 -1.91 9.46
N TRP A 83 4.37 -2.77 8.79
CA TRP A 83 4.90 -3.89 8.02
C TRP A 83 5.83 -3.41 6.91
N ILE A 84 5.40 -2.46 6.07
CA ILE A 84 6.22 -1.88 4.98
C ILE A 84 7.51 -1.29 5.55
N SER A 85 7.44 -0.54 6.65
CA SER A 85 8.60 0.06 7.30
C SER A 85 9.62 -0.98 7.77
N SER A 86 9.13 -2.12 8.30
CA SER A 86 9.98 -3.22 8.75
C SER A 86 10.61 -4.01 7.59
N GLN A 87 9.93 -4.10 6.44
CA GLN A 87 10.32 -4.99 5.34
C GLN A 87 11.03 -4.27 4.19
N ARG A 88 10.86 -2.95 4.01
CA ARG A 88 11.34 -2.21 2.82
C ARG A 88 12.82 -2.35 2.53
N TYR A 89 13.67 -2.43 3.57
CA TYR A 89 15.12 -2.57 3.40
C TYR A 89 15.58 -4.02 3.22
N VAL A 90 14.68 -4.97 3.49
CA VAL A 90 14.88 -6.38 3.19
C VAL A 90 14.33 -6.69 1.78
N ALA A 91 13.31 -5.96 1.33
CA ALA A 91 12.77 -6.02 -0.03
C ALA A 91 13.76 -5.49 -1.06
N VAL A 92 14.44 -4.38 -0.75
CA VAL A 92 15.42 -3.74 -1.64
C VAL A 92 16.43 -2.95 -0.80
N SER A 93 17.69 -2.87 -1.23
CA SER A 93 18.75 -2.17 -0.49
C SER A 93 18.38 -0.71 -0.20
N ARG A 94 18.93 -0.15 0.88
CA ARG A 94 18.89 1.29 1.19
C ARG A 94 19.54 2.15 0.11
N ASP A 95 20.50 1.57 -0.62
CA ASP A 95 21.24 2.27 -1.68
C ASP A 95 20.44 2.41 -2.98
N GLU A 96 19.36 1.64 -3.14
CA GLU A 96 18.44 1.76 -4.27
C GLU A 96 17.45 2.90 -4.04
N THR A 97 17.99 4.12 -3.95
CA THR A 97 17.28 5.32 -3.51
C THR A 97 16.06 5.65 -4.35
N ALA A 98 16.09 5.40 -5.67
CA ALA A 98 14.95 5.61 -6.55
C ALA A 98 13.75 4.70 -6.18
N ILE A 99 14.01 3.41 -5.91
CA ILE A 99 12.96 2.47 -5.51
C ILE A 99 12.50 2.77 -4.08
N GLN A 100 13.42 3.13 -3.18
CA GLN A 100 13.06 3.56 -1.82
C GLN A 100 12.17 4.81 -1.83
N ASN A 101 12.43 5.79 -2.71
CA ASN A 101 11.56 6.96 -2.88
C ASN A 101 10.15 6.58 -3.32
N LEU A 102 10.01 5.64 -4.26
CA LEU A 102 8.68 5.15 -4.67
C LEU A 102 7.94 4.45 -3.51
N ILE A 103 8.67 3.71 -2.68
CA ILE A 103 8.12 3.13 -1.44
C ILE A 103 7.68 4.24 -0.47
N ASP A 104 8.48 5.31 -0.32
CA ASP A 104 8.13 6.47 0.50
C ASP A 104 6.87 7.18 0.01
N GLU A 105 6.70 7.33 -1.31
CA GLU A 105 5.47 7.89 -1.89
C GLU A 105 4.24 7.01 -1.61
N ALA A 106 4.39 5.67 -1.66
CA ALA A 106 3.35 4.74 -1.27
C ALA A 106 2.98 4.93 0.22
N VAL A 107 3.99 4.97 1.11
CA VAL A 107 3.79 5.23 2.55
C VAL A 107 3.13 6.60 2.77
N GLY A 108 3.48 7.61 2.00
CA GLY A 108 2.84 8.93 2.02
C GLY A 108 1.34 8.87 1.75
N ALA A 109 0.92 8.04 0.78
CA ALA A 109 -0.51 7.82 0.50
C ALA A 109 -1.24 7.18 1.70
N TYR A 110 -0.62 6.18 2.36
CA TYR A 110 -1.17 5.62 3.61
C TYR A 110 -1.29 6.68 4.69
N LEU A 111 -0.22 7.42 4.98
CA LEU A 111 -0.18 8.40 6.07
C LEU A 111 -1.20 9.53 5.86
N SER A 112 -1.31 10.05 4.64
CA SER A 112 -2.34 11.05 4.30
C SER A 112 -3.75 10.50 4.51
N THR A 113 -4.00 9.25 4.12
CA THR A 113 -5.31 8.61 4.28
C THR A 113 -5.62 8.34 5.74
N ILE A 114 -4.66 7.85 6.53
CA ILE A 114 -4.79 7.64 7.97
C ILE A 114 -5.12 8.96 8.67
N TYR A 115 -4.46 10.06 8.29
CA TYR A 115 -4.80 11.39 8.80
C TYR A 115 -6.26 11.77 8.51
N LYS A 116 -6.69 11.64 7.24
CA LYS A 116 -8.08 11.92 6.84
C LYS A 116 -9.07 11.07 7.64
N LEU A 117 -8.82 9.77 7.79
CA LEU A 117 -9.66 8.85 8.54
C LEU A 117 -9.70 9.12 10.05
N GLN A 118 -8.57 9.52 10.63
CA GLN A 118 -8.46 9.73 12.08
C GLN A 118 -9.10 11.05 12.53
N PHE A 119 -9.04 12.09 11.70
CA PHE A 119 -9.35 13.45 12.13
C PHE A 119 -10.44 14.14 11.32
N LEU A 120 -10.74 13.67 10.11
CA LEU A 120 -11.66 14.36 9.18
C LEU A 120 -12.87 13.50 8.76
N ALA A 121 -12.88 12.20 9.09
CA ALA A 121 -13.87 11.23 8.61
C ALA A 121 -15.06 11.03 9.56
#